data_AF-A0A1Q4P0S5-F1
#
_entry.id   AF-A0A1Q4P0S5-F1
#
_cell.length_a   1.000
_cell.length_b   1.000
_cell.length_c   1.000
_cell.angle_alpha   90.00
_cell.angle_beta   90.00
_cell.angle_gamma   90.00
#
_symmetry.space_group_name_H-M   'P 1'
#
loop_
_entity.id
_entity.type
_entity.pdbx_description
1 polymer ?
#
loop_
_entity_poly.entity_id
_entity_poly.type
_entity_poly.pdbx_seq_one_letter_code
_entity_poly.pdbx_strand_id
1 'polypeptide(L)'
;MFAKLLRSVVIGLIVAGLLLAALPMLRSSNGLFADKVENTSDETPMSFNKAVRRAAPAVVNIYNRNLNGAANVLSLGSGVIMNERGYIITNRHVIKDAQQITVVLQDGRRYEALLVGSDGLTDLAVLKIDPGNLPVIPTNKNRVAHVGDVVLAIGNPYNLGQTVTQGILSATGRISMSTTGRQTFLQTDASINRGNSGGALVNSLGELIGINTLTYDKITDGETPEGLGFAIPIELATKIMDKLIRDGRVIRGYFGIQGKEIIPLRSSNSGIDRLQGIIVTEITPNGPASSAGFQINDIIINVDNKPAVSVLETMDQVAEIRPGTEIPVIVLREGKRITLTMTVGEFPEDSN
;
A
#
# COMPACT_ATOMS: atom_id res chain seq x y z
N MET A 1 20.22 -75.74 25.42
CA MET A 1 19.93 -74.35 25.00
C MET A 1 20.66 -73.99 23.71
N PHE A 2 21.97 -74.26 23.63
CA PHE A 2 22.82 -73.95 22.46
C PHE A 2 22.30 -74.53 21.12
N ALA A 3 21.83 -75.79 21.10
CA ALA A 3 21.31 -76.41 19.88
C ALA A 3 20.03 -75.72 19.32
N LYS A 4 19.22 -75.11 20.18
CA LYS A 4 18.03 -74.34 19.73
C LYS A 4 18.45 -73.00 19.12
N LEU A 5 19.45 -72.35 19.72
CA LEU A 5 20.03 -71.10 19.22
C LEU A 5 20.71 -71.31 17.85
N LEU A 6 21.48 -72.39 17.71
CA LEU A 6 22.11 -72.76 16.44
C LEU A 6 21.07 -73.00 15.35
N ARG A 7 19.97 -73.69 15.66
CA ARG A 7 18.87 -73.92 14.70
C ARG A 7 18.23 -72.61 14.26
N SER A 8 17.96 -71.67 15.16
CA SER A 8 17.38 -70.38 14.80
C SER A 8 18.32 -69.55 13.94
N VAL A 9 19.62 -69.57 14.21
CA VAL A 9 20.64 -68.89 13.39
C VAL A 9 20.71 -69.50 11.99
N VAL A 10 20.74 -70.83 11.89
CA VAL A 10 20.80 -71.52 10.59
C VAL A 10 19.53 -71.25 9.78
N ILE A 11 18.35 -71.32 10.40
CA ILE A 11 17.08 -71.00 9.72
C ILE A 11 17.07 -69.53 9.28
N GLY A 12 17.53 -68.61 10.13
CA GLY A 12 17.65 -67.20 9.78
C GLY A 12 18.56 -66.95 8.58
N LEU A 13 19.72 -67.61 8.53
CA LEU A 13 20.66 -67.51 7.41
C LEU A 13 20.08 -68.12 6.12
N ILE A 14 19.35 -69.23 6.22
CA ILE A 14 18.67 -69.84 5.06
C ILE A 14 17.59 -68.89 4.52
N VAL A 15 16.78 -68.29 5.39
CA VAL A 15 15.74 -67.34 4.99
C VAL A 15 16.35 -66.08 4.38
N ALA A 16 17.42 -65.55 4.97
CA ALA A 16 18.14 -64.41 4.41
C ALA A 16 18.74 -64.75 3.02
N GLY A 17 19.32 -65.93 2.87
CA GLY A 17 19.84 -66.42 1.58
C GLY A 17 18.74 -66.57 0.52
N LEU A 18 17.58 -67.11 0.91
CA LEU A 18 16.41 -67.23 0.02
C LEU A 18 15.83 -65.85 -0.35
N LEU A 19 15.74 -64.91 0.57
CA LEU A 19 15.28 -63.55 0.30
C LEU A 19 16.23 -62.82 -0.64
N LEU A 20 17.55 -62.92 -0.40
CA LEU A 20 18.54 -62.39 -1.33
C LEU A 20 18.43 -63.05 -2.70
N ALA A 21 18.09 -64.34 -2.78
CA ALA A 21 17.92 -65.04 -4.04
C ALA A 21 16.65 -64.67 -4.82
N ALA A 22 15.53 -64.56 -4.13
CA ALA A 22 14.24 -64.25 -4.73
C ALA A 22 14.06 -62.75 -5.05
N LEU A 23 14.72 -61.87 -4.28
CA LEU A 23 14.57 -60.43 -4.41
C LEU A 23 15.89 -59.80 -4.91
N PRO A 24 16.08 -59.69 -6.23
CA PRO A 24 17.29 -59.09 -6.80
C PRO A 24 17.51 -57.62 -6.35
N MET A 25 16.47 -56.94 -5.89
CA MET A 25 16.56 -55.61 -5.28
C MET A 25 17.38 -55.58 -3.98
N LEU A 26 17.35 -56.65 -3.18
CA LEU A 26 18.16 -56.76 -1.94
C LEU A 26 19.63 -57.07 -2.24
N ARG A 27 19.95 -57.55 -3.45
CA ARG A 27 21.34 -57.77 -3.92
C ARG A 27 22.00 -56.49 -4.44
N SER A 28 21.21 -55.50 -4.84
CA SER A 28 21.71 -54.23 -5.36
C SER A 28 21.90 -53.23 -4.23
N SER A 29 23.13 -53.09 -3.74
CA SER A 29 23.49 -52.06 -2.74
C SER A 29 23.29 -50.62 -3.23
N ASN A 30 23.08 -50.43 -4.54
CA ASN A 30 22.94 -49.12 -5.16
C ASN A 30 21.50 -48.58 -5.18
N GLY A 31 20.51 -49.30 -4.63
CA GLY A 31 19.09 -48.91 -4.76
C GLY A 31 18.36 -48.61 -3.44
N LEU A 32 18.87 -49.05 -2.30
CA LEU A 32 18.17 -48.94 -1.00
C LEU A 32 18.54 -47.68 -0.20
N PHE A 33 19.71 -47.09 -0.47
CA PHE A 33 20.21 -45.86 0.17
C PHE A 33 20.85 -44.88 -0.82
N ALA A 34 20.72 -45.12 -2.13
CA ALA A 34 21.08 -44.09 -3.09
C ALA A 34 19.98 -43.06 -3.06
N ASP A 35 20.25 -41.92 -2.43
CA ASP A 35 19.50 -40.69 -2.70
C ASP A 35 19.41 -40.59 -4.22
N LYS A 36 18.19 -40.74 -4.72
CA LYS A 36 17.89 -40.55 -6.12
C LYS A 36 18.18 -39.08 -6.35
N VAL A 37 19.38 -38.76 -6.83
CA VAL A 37 19.70 -37.42 -7.32
C VAL A 37 18.72 -37.21 -8.46
N GLU A 38 17.61 -36.53 -8.16
CA GLU A 38 16.63 -36.17 -9.17
C GLU A 38 17.37 -35.39 -10.25
N ASN A 39 17.25 -35.88 -11.48
CA ASN A 39 17.95 -35.31 -12.60
C ASN A 39 17.20 -34.01 -12.96
N THR A 40 17.57 -32.90 -12.34
CA THR A 40 16.92 -31.59 -12.48
C THR A 40 17.22 -30.88 -13.80
N SER A 41 17.80 -31.59 -14.77
CA SER A 41 18.22 -31.06 -16.07
C SER A 41 17.05 -30.56 -16.93
N ASP A 42 15.84 -31.09 -16.71
CA ASP A 42 14.61 -30.64 -17.38
C ASP A 42 13.78 -29.65 -16.53
N GLU A 43 14.24 -29.28 -15.33
CA GLU A 43 13.52 -28.37 -14.45
C GLU A 43 13.87 -26.91 -14.77
N THR A 44 12.85 -26.11 -15.09
CA THR A 44 13.03 -24.66 -15.25
C THR A 44 13.06 -23.97 -13.89
N PRO A 45 13.99 -23.04 -13.63
CA PRO A 45 14.02 -22.29 -12.38
C PRO A 45 12.71 -21.50 -12.17
N MET A 46 12.19 -21.51 -10.95
CA MET A 46 11.11 -20.59 -10.57
C MET A 46 11.58 -19.15 -10.77
N SER A 47 10.79 -18.35 -11.50
CA SER A 47 11.18 -16.99 -11.86
C SER A 47 9.99 -16.05 -11.96
N PHE A 48 10.20 -14.82 -11.48
CA PHE A 48 9.25 -13.71 -11.64
C PHE A 48 9.56 -12.82 -12.86
N ASN A 49 10.48 -13.24 -13.74
CA ASN A 49 10.88 -12.47 -14.92
C ASN A 49 9.68 -12.03 -15.78
N LYS A 50 8.62 -12.84 -15.87
CA LYS A 50 7.40 -12.49 -16.60
C LYS A 50 6.72 -11.23 -16.05
N ALA A 51 6.62 -11.08 -14.73
CA ALA A 51 6.07 -9.88 -14.10
C ALA A 51 6.94 -8.66 -14.40
N VAL A 52 8.26 -8.81 -14.24
CA VAL A 52 9.25 -7.75 -14.49
C VAL A 52 9.17 -7.26 -15.93
N ARG A 53 9.17 -8.17 -16.92
CA ARG A 53 9.09 -7.79 -18.35
C ARG A 53 7.82 -7.04 -18.71
N ARG A 54 6.71 -7.27 -17.99
CA ARG A 54 5.43 -6.59 -18.22
C ARG A 54 5.38 -5.22 -17.55
N ALA A 55 5.91 -5.09 -16.34
CA ALA A 55 5.75 -3.90 -15.51
C ALA A 55 6.91 -2.92 -15.63
N ALA A 56 8.15 -3.42 -15.65
CA ALA A 56 9.34 -2.61 -15.47
C ALA A 56 9.57 -1.54 -16.55
N PRO A 57 9.21 -1.74 -17.85
CA PRO A 57 9.32 -0.68 -18.85
C PRO A 57 8.50 0.58 -18.50
N ALA A 58 7.38 0.42 -17.79
CA ALA A 58 6.51 1.53 -17.38
C ALA A 58 6.98 2.23 -16.10
N VAL A 59 8.03 1.74 -15.45
CA VAL A 59 8.63 2.35 -14.25
C VAL A 59 9.83 3.20 -14.68
N VAL A 60 9.75 4.49 -14.38
CA VAL A 60 10.69 5.51 -14.83
C VAL A 60 11.52 6.06 -13.69
N ASN A 61 12.69 6.60 -14.02
CA ASN A 61 13.52 7.33 -13.07
C ASN A 61 13.13 8.81 -13.09
N ILE A 62 13.01 9.42 -11.92
CA ILE A 62 12.68 10.84 -11.76
C ILE A 62 13.86 11.56 -11.12
N TYR A 63 14.27 12.65 -11.75
CA TYR A 63 15.33 13.52 -11.28
C TYR A 63 14.78 14.92 -11.04
N ASN A 64 14.99 15.42 -9.83
CA ASN A 64 14.69 16.79 -9.43
C ASN A 64 15.98 17.62 -9.49
N ARG A 65 15.98 18.72 -10.26
CA ARG A 65 17.15 19.59 -10.46
C ARG A 65 16.85 21.03 -10.04
N ASN A 66 17.88 21.68 -9.49
CA ASN A 66 17.94 23.12 -9.25
C ASN A 66 18.78 23.79 -10.36
N LEU A 67 18.32 24.91 -10.88
CA LEU A 67 18.96 25.69 -11.95
C LEU A 67 19.99 26.71 -11.43
N ASN A 68 20.03 26.98 -10.11
CA ASN A 68 20.82 28.07 -9.53
C ASN A 68 22.26 27.69 -9.06
N GLY A 69 22.85 26.61 -9.58
CA GLY A 69 24.26 26.28 -9.35
C GLY A 69 24.59 24.84 -9.73
N ALA A 70 25.60 24.67 -10.59
CA ALA A 70 26.22 23.41 -11.04
C ALA A 70 25.31 22.16 -10.96
N ALA A 71 24.34 22.00 -11.88
CA ALA A 71 23.61 20.75 -12.20
C ALA A 71 23.44 19.72 -11.05
N ASN A 72 23.14 20.16 -9.83
CA ASN A 72 23.06 19.29 -8.68
C ASN A 72 21.65 18.69 -8.61
N VAL A 73 21.58 17.35 -8.57
CA VAL A 73 20.33 16.62 -8.37
C VAL A 73 19.91 16.81 -6.91
N LEU A 74 18.79 17.50 -6.68
CA LEU A 74 18.24 17.76 -5.35
C LEU A 74 17.66 16.50 -4.72
N SER A 75 16.98 15.70 -5.54
CA SER A 75 16.31 14.47 -5.13
C SER A 75 16.18 13.54 -6.33
N LEU A 76 16.14 12.24 -6.05
CA LEU A 76 15.94 11.19 -7.03
C LEU A 76 14.87 10.22 -6.54
N GLY A 77 14.09 9.72 -7.47
CA GLY A 77 13.06 8.73 -7.18
C GLY A 77 12.65 7.98 -8.43
N SER A 78 11.50 7.35 -8.32
CA SER A 78 10.86 6.58 -9.38
C SER A 78 9.48 7.15 -9.69
N GLY A 79 8.94 6.79 -10.83
CA GLY A 79 7.56 7.08 -11.22
C GLY A 79 6.97 5.91 -11.99
N VAL A 80 5.65 5.91 -12.14
CA VAL A 80 4.92 4.88 -12.88
C VAL A 80 4.08 5.54 -13.98
N ILE A 81 4.31 5.16 -15.25
CA ILE A 81 3.51 5.61 -16.39
C ILE A 81 2.15 4.93 -16.34
N MET A 82 1.11 5.74 -16.12
CA MET A 82 -0.25 5.25 -15.87
C MET A 82 -1.09 5.11 -17.14
N ASN A 83 -0.75 5.84 -18.21
CA ASN A 83 -1.47 5.76 -19.49
C ASN A 83 -0.65 6.32 -20.65
N GLU A 84 -1.11 6.04 -21.88
CA GLU A 84 -0.48 6.45 -23.15
C GLU A 84 -0.45 7.97 -23.35
N ARG A 85 -1.28 8.71 -22.60
CA ARG A 85 -1.28 10.18 -22.63
C ARG A 85 -0.05 10.76 -21.92
N GLY A 86 0.75 9.95 -21.23
CA GLY A 86 1.98 10.38 -20.56
C GLY A 86 1.77 10.89 -19.14
N TYR A 87 0.67 10.49 -18.47
CA TYR A 87 0.51 10.76 -17.04
C TYR A 87 1.33 9.76 -16.22
N ILE A 88 2.10 10.30 -15.27
CA ILE A 88 2.98 9.54 -14.40
C ILE A 88 2.61 9.83 -12.94
N ILE A 89 2.46 8.80 -12.13
CA ILE A 89 2.36 8.95 -10.67
C ILE A 89 3.76 8.82 -10.07
N THR A 90 4.05 9.67 -9.08
CA THR A 90 5.21 9.57 -8.20
C THR A 90 4.84 10.07 -6.80
N ASN A 91 5.79 10.11 -5.88
CA ASN A 91 5.58 10.76 -4.60
C ASN A 91 5.82 12.27 -4.65
N ARG A 92 5.06 13.02 -3.85
CA ARG A 92 5.24 14.46 -3.71
C ARG A 92 6.63 14.80 -3.17
N HIS A 93 7.14 14.07 -2.18
CA HIS A 93 8.48 14.34 -1.63
C HIS A 93 9.63 14.16 -2.63
N VAL A 94 9.44 13.38 -3.72
CA VAL A 94 10.45 13.20 -4.78
C VAL A 94 10.60 14.49 -5.60
N ILE A 95 9.49 15.18 -5.85
CA ILE A 95 9.41 16.37 -6.71
C ILE A 95 9.28 17.69 -5.94
N LYS A 96 9.34 17.64 -4.61
CA LYS A 96 9.23 18.83 -3.77
C LYS A 96 10.35 19.83 -4.10
N ASP A 97 10.00 21.10 -4.21
CA ASP A 97 10.90 22.22 -4.50
C ASP A 97 11.66 22.10 -5.85
N ALA A 98 11.17 21.26 -6.76
CA ALA A 98 11.77 21.08 -8.07
C ALA A 98 11.57 22.29 -8.97
N GLN A 99 12.67 22.80 -9.52
CA GLN A 99 12.63 23.80 -10.59
C GLN A 99 12.51 23.14 -11.97
N GLN A 100 13.14 21.97 -12.13
CA GLN A 100 13.04 21.15 -13.32
C GLN A 100 12.90 19.68 -12.93
N ILE A 101 11.95 18.99 -13.56
CA ILE A 101 11.70 17.56 -13.38
C ILE A 101 12.07 16.84 -14.68
N THR A 102 13.05 15.94 -14.61
CA THR A 102 13.43 15.08 -15.73
C THR A 102 12.99 13.65 -15.48
N VAL A 103 12.28 13.07 -16.44
CA VAL A 103 11.86 11.67 -16.46
C VAL A 103 12.76 10.91 -17.43
N VAL A 104 13.29 9.76 -17.00
CA VAL A 104 14.11 8.88 -17.84
C VAL A 104 13.51 7.48 -17.89
N LEU A 105 13.23 7.00 -19.09
CA LEU A 105 12.71 5.65 -19.34
C LEU A 105 13.85 4.62 -19.37
N GLN A 106 13.50 3.35 -19.23
CA GLN A 106 14.46 2.24 -19.26
C GLN A 106 15.16 2.06 -20.62
N ASP A 107 14.55 2.54 -21.70
CA ASP A 107 15.16 2.57 -23.04
C ASP A 107 16.08 3.78 -23.27
N GLY A 108 16.28 4.62 -22.25
CA GLY A 108 17.17 5.78 -22.30
C GLY A 108 16.52 7.07 -22.79
N ARG A 109 15.25 7.05 -23.25
CA ARG A 109 14.52 8.27 -23.60
C ARG A 109 14.38 9.19 -22.39
N ARG A 110 14.55 10.49 -22.61
CA ARG A 110 14.49 11.53 -21.58
C ARG A 110 13.39 12.52 -21.92
N TYR A 111 12.61 12.91 -20.92
CA TYR A 111 11.53 13.87 -21.05
C TYR A 111 11.65 14.91 -19.95
N GLU A 112 11.35 16.16 -20.29
CA GLU A 112 10.98 17.15 -19.30
C GLU A 112 9.52 16.93 -18.91
N ALA A 113 9.23 16.97 -17.61
CA ALA A 113 7.90 16.67 -17.09
C ALA A 113 7.29 17.91 -16.44
N LEU A 114 6.01 18.13 -16.73
CA LEU A 114 5.20 19.16 -16.09
C LEU A 114 4.52 18.58 -14.85
N LEU A 115 4.53 19.33 -13.75
CA LEU A 115 3.73 18.99 -12.57
C LEU A 115 2.26 19.34 -12.86
N VAL A 116 1.39 18.33 -12.88
CA VAL A 116 -0.06 18.51 -13.02
C VAL A 116 -0.67 18.96 -11.69
N GLY A 117 -0.19 18.35 -10.59
CA GLY A 117 -0.64 18.64 -9.23
C GLY A 117 -0.02 17.67 -8.23
N SER A 118 -0.17 17.97 -6.94
CA SER A 118 0.28 17.10 -5.86
C SER A 118 -0.68 17.14 -4.67
N ASP A 119 -0.61 16.12 -3.83
CA ASP A 119 -1.40 16.00 -2.62
C ASP A 119 -0.51 15.81 -1.41
N GLY A 120 -0.52 16.78 -0.50
CA GLY A 120 0.30 16.78 0.71
C GLY A 120 -0.07 15.66 1.66
N LEU A 121 -1.36 15.33 1.76
CA LEU A 121 -1.82 14.26 2.63
C LEU A 121 -1.27 12.93 2.13
N THR A 122 -1.65 12.48 0.93
CA THR A 122 -1.27 11.14 0.42
C THR A 122 0.18 11.04 -0.06
N ASP A 123 0.94 12.13 -0.06
CA ASP A 123 2.29 12.19 -0.60
C ASP A 123 2.37 11.71 -2.06
N LEU A 124 1.32 11.97 -2.85
CA LEU A 124 1.27 11.67 -4.28
C LEU A 124 1.45 12.93 -5.12
N ALA A 125 2.06 12.77 -6.28
CA ALA A 125 2.13 13.79 -7.32
C ALA A 125 1.87 13.18 -8.69
N VAL A 126 1.25 13.96 -9.58
CA VAL A 126 1.02 13.58 -10.98
C VAL A 126 1.88 14.47 -11.86
N LEU A 127 2.67 13.83 -12.71
CA LEU A 127 3.47 14.46 -13.73
C LEU A 127 2.87 14.18 -15.12
N LYS A 128 3.21 15.05 -16.07
CA LYS A 128 2.85 14.91 -17.47
C LYS A 128 4.09 15.03 -18.34
N ILE A 129 4.34 14.03 -19.18
CA ILE A 129 5.33 14.07 -20.26
C ILE A 129 4.63 14.03 -21.62
N ASP A 130 5.36 14.39 -22.68
CA ASP A 130 4.82 14.33 -24.04
C ASP A 130 4.39 12.89 -24.42
N PRO A 131 3.21 12.74 -25.04
CA PRO A 131 2.69 11.43 -25.43
C PRO A 131 3.52 10.82 -26.56
N GLY A 132 3.46 9.50 -26.72
CA GLY A 132 4.17 8.77 -27.75
C GLY A 132 4.04 7.27 -27.54
N ASN A 133 4.99 6.49 -28.07
CA ASN A 133 5.06 5.05 -27.80
C ASN A 133 5.59 4.81 -26.37
N LEU A 134 4.73 5.03 -25.37
CA LEU A 134 5.04 4.91 -23.96
C LEU A 134 4.61 3.53 -23.45
N PRO A 135 5.47 2.81 -22.71
CA PRO A 135 5.04 1.63 -21.99
C PRO A 135 4.12 2.04 -20.83
N VAL A 136 2.98 1.36 -20.69
CA VAL A 136 1.98 1.64 -19.65
C VAL A 136 1.95 0.48 -18.65
N ILE A 137 1.85 0.82 -17.37
CA ILE A 137 1.81 -0.17 -16.31
C ILE A 137 0.54 -1.05 -16.41
N PRO A 138 0.63 -2.38 -16.32
CA PRO A 138 -0.56 -3.22 -16.27
C PRO A 138 -1.35 -2.97 -14.98
N THR A 139 -2.64 -2.73 -15.10
CA THR A 139 -3.55 -2.58 -13.95
C THR A 139 -4.74 -3.52 -14.10
N ASN A 140 -5.27 -4.03 -12.98
CA ASN A 140 -6.47 -4.85 -12.98
C ASN A 140 -7.41 -4.39 -11.86
N LYS A 141 -8.50 -3.71 -12.24
CA LYS A 141 -9.48 -3.15 -11.29
C LYS A 141 -10.24 -4.20 -10.48
N ASN A 142 -10.23 -5.45 -10.93
CA ASN A 142 -10.89 -6.57 -10.24
C ASN A 142 -9.92 -7.33 -9.33
N ARG A 143 -8.64 -6.95 -9.28
CA ARG A 143 -7.65 -7.61 -8.44
C ARG A 143 -7.78 -7.10 -7.00
N VAL A 144 -8.13 -8.00 -6.10
CA VAL A 144 -8.01 -7.76 -4.66
C VAL A 144 -6.63 -8.24 -4.21
N ALA A 145 -5.89 -7.39 -3.52
CA ALA A 145 -4.59 -7.73 -2.93
C ALA A 145 -4.79 -8.48 -1.59
N HIS A 146 -4.13 -9.63 -1.42
CA HIS A 146 -4.21 -10.45 -0.22
C HIS A 146 -2.88 -10.49 0.51
N VAL A 147 -2.95 -10.55 1.85
CA VAL A 147 -1.76 -10.82 2.67
C VAL A 147 -1.19 -12.18 2.28
N GLY A 148 0.11 -12.23 2.02
CA GLY A 148 0.81 -13.41 1.50
C GLY A 148 0.98 -13.43 -0.02
N ASP A 149 0.33 -12.54 -0.78
CA ASP A 149 0.58 -12.40 -2.21
C ASP A 149 2.05 -12.01 -2.45
N VAL A 150 2.71 -12.68 -3.39
CA VAL A 150 4.07 -12.30 -3.82
C VAL A 150 4.01 -10.96 -4.54
N VAL A 151 4.90 -10.07 -4.13
CA VAL A 151 5.04 -8.72 -4.69
C VAL A 151 6.47 -8.42 -5.10
N LEU A 152 6.61 -7.57 -6.09
CA LEU A 152 7.88 -7.04 -6.59
C LEU A 152 7.83 -5.52 -6.47
N ALA A 153 8.80 -4.94 -5.78
CA ALA A 153 9.01 -3.50 -5.78
C ALA A 153 10.02 -3.15 -6.87
N ILE A 154 9.63 -2.25 -7.77
CA ILE A 154 10.42 -1.81 -8.92
C ILE A 154 10.69 -0.32 -8.77
N GLY A 155 11.96 0.08 -8.84
CA GLY A 155 12.37 1.47 -8.72
C GLY A 155 13.84 1.69 -9.10
N ASN A 156 14.40 2.83 -8.72
CA ASN A 156 15.79 3.23 -8.99
C ASN A 156 16.52 3.61 -7.69
N PRO A 157 16.80 2.62 -6.81
CA PRO A 157 17.40 2.89 -5.52
C PRO A 157 18.83 3.41 -5.70
N TYR A 158 19.17 4.47 -4.96
CA TYR A 158 20.49 5.10 -4.97
C TYR A 158 21.04 5.48 -6.37
N ASN A 159 20.15 5.62 -7.36
CA ASN A 159 20.51 5.86 -8.76
C ASN A 159 21.42 4.78 -9.38
N LEU A 160 21.32 3.54 -8.90
CA LEU A 160 22.08 2.40 -9.43
C LEU A 160 21.54 1.87 -10.77
N GLY A 161 20.38 2.38 -11.20
CA GLY A 161 19.58 1.82 -12.28
C GLY A 161 18.34 1.11 -11.74
N GLN A 162 17.50 0.66 -12.66
CA GLN A 162 16.27 -0.04 -12.29
C GLN A 162 16.59 -1.31 -11.50
N THR A 163 16.08 -1.37 -10.28
CA THR A 163 16.21 -2.48 -9.36
C THR A 163 14.85 -3.08 -9.08
N VAL A 164 14.82 -4.40 -8.97
CA VAL A 164 13.65 -5.16 -8.55
C VAL A 164 13.98 -5.88 -7.25
N THR A 165 13.16 -5.69 -6.21
CA THR A 165 13.21 -6.46 -4.97
C THR A 165 11.93 -7.25 -4.82
N GLN A 166 11.99 -8.39 -4.14
CA GLN A 166 10.85 -9.30 -3.96
C GLN A 166 10.53 -9.42 -2.48
N GLY A 167 9.23 -9.57 -2.20
CA GLY A 167 8.69 -9.90 -0.90
C GLY A 167 7.27 -10.42 -1.03
N ILE A 168 6.51 -10.30 0.03
CA ILE A 168 5.07 -10.54 0.08
C ILE A 168 4.35 -9.30 0.57
N LEU A 169 3.04 -9.25 0.35
CA LEU A 169 2.18 -8.31 1.06
C LEU A 169 2.03 -8.77 2.51
N SER A 170 2.59 -8.02 3.45
CA SER A 170 2.62 -8.36 4.88
C SER A 170 1.34 -7.92 5.61
N ALA A 171 0.73 -6.82 5.17
CA ALA A 171 -0.55 -6.33 5.69
C ALA A 171 -1.27 -5.43 4.68
N THR A 172 -2.60 -5.45 4.71
CA THR A 172 -3.45 -4.45 4.10
C THR A 172 -4.08 -3.58 5.20
N GLY A 173 -4.64 -2.42 4.86
CA GLY A 173 -5.45 -1.70 5.84
C GLY A 173 -4.66 -0.90 6.88
N ARG A 174 -3.32 -0.75 6.76
CA ARG A 174 -2.51 -0.06 7.78
C ARG A 174 -2.81 1.43 7.75
N ILE A 175 -3.47 1.93 8.77
CA ILE A 175 -3.69 3.37 8.96
C ILE A 175 -2.33 4.03 9.28
N SER A 176 -1.99 5.08 8.54
CA SER A 176 -0.82 5.93 8.79
C SER A 176 -0.77 6.34 10.26
N MET A 177 0.34 6.07 10.94
CA MET A 177 0.59 6.53 12.31
C MET A 177 0.83 8.05 12.41
N SER A 178 0.68 8.80 11.30
CA SER A 178 0.63 10.26 11.36
C SER A 178 -0.55 10.70 12.23
N THR A 179 -0.41 11.84 12.90
CA THR A 179 -1.41 12.45 13.78
C THR A 179 -2.79 12.68 13.13
N THR A 180 -2.90 12.54 11.80
CA THR A 180 -4.17 12.66 11.07
C THR A 180 -4.82 11.33 10.69
N GLY A 181 -4.16 10.18 10.86
CA GLY A 181 -4.78 8.84 10.72
C GLY A 181 -5.47 8.53 9.38
N ARG A 182 -5.11 9.21 8.29
CA ARG A 182 -5.96 9.33 7.09
C ARG A 182 -5.60 8.47 5.88
N GLN A 183 -4.60 7.61 6.00
CA GLN A 183 -4.11 6.83 4.87
C GLN A 183 -4.01 5.36 5.19
N THR A 184 -4.60 4.56 4.32
CA THR A 184 -4.39 3.13 4.30
C THR A 184 -3.18 2.81 3.45
N PHE A 185 -2.17 2.16 4.03
CA PHE A 185 -1.01 1.63 3.33
C PHE A 185 -1.11 0.12 3.13
N LEU A 186 -0.47 -0.34 2.06
CA LEU A 186 0.00 -1.70 1.88
C LEU A 186 1.36 -1.84 2.56
N GLN A 187 1.53 -2.86 3.41
CA GLN A 187 2.80 -3.18 4.04
C GLN A 187 3.45 -4.36 3.30
N THR A 188 4.75 -4.29 3.08
CA THR A 188 5.52 -5.37 2.43
C THR A 188 6.91 -5.51 3.06
N ASP A 189 7.46 -6.71 3.01
CA ASP A 189 8.86 -7.00 3.35
C ASP A 189 9.79 -6.93 2.12
N ALA A 190 9.26 -6.67 0.93
CA ALA A 190 10.07 -6.33 -0.25
C ALA A 190 10.93 -5.11 0.08
N SER A 191 12.24 -5.19 -0.12
CA SER A 191 13.15 -4.12 0.30
C SER A 191 12.85 -2.82 -0.45
N ILE A 192 12.38 -1.81 0.28
CA ILE A 192 12.15 -0.45 -0.23
C ILE A 192 13.25 0.45 0.31
N ASN A 193 14.03 1.04 -0.58
CA ASN A 193 15.16 1.92 -0.27
C ASN A 193 14.93 3.33 -0.82
N ARG A 194 15.78 4.28 -0.42
CA ARG A 194 15.83 5.61 -1.05
C ARG A 194 15.99 5.48 -2.56
N GLY A 195 15.06 6.06 -3.31
CA GLY A 195 15.00 5.98 -4.78
C GLY A 195 13.92 5.01 -5.30
N ASN A 196 13.40 4.10 -4.47
CA ASN A 196 12.21 3.31 -4.80
C ASN A 196 10.92 4.11 -4.67
N SER A 197 10.92 5.22 -3.90
CA SER A 197 9.76 6.12 -3.76
C SER A 197 9.21 6.55 -5.11
N GLY A 198 7.90 6.48 -5.25
CA GLY A 198 7.15 6.73 -6.47
C GLY A 198 7.18 5.58 -7.49
N GLY A 199 7.94 4.52 -7.21
CA GLY A 199 8.03 3.32 -8.05
C GLY A 199 6.84 2.38 -7.86
N ALA A 200 6.83 1.29 -8.62
CA ALA A 200 5.72 0.35 -8.64
C ALA A 200 5.89 -0.76 -7.59
N LEU A 201 4.79 -1.11 -6.92
CA LEU A 201 4.62 -2.40 -6.27
C LEU A 201 3.68 -3.25 -7.14
N VAL A 202 4.16 -4.37 -7.66
CA VAL A 202 3.40 -5.22 -8.59
C VAL A 202 3.30 -6.66 -8.09
N ASN A 203 2.23 -7.36 -8.44
CA ASN A 203 2.11 -8.80 -8.13
C ASN A 203 2.95 -9.66 -9.11
N SER A 204 2.93 -10.99 -8.91
CA SER A 204 3.62 -11.97 -9.77
C SER A 204 3.11 -12.04 -11.23
N LEU A 205 2.01 -11.33 -11.55
CA LEU A 205 1.52 -11.15 -12.92
C LEU A 205 2.03 -9.85 -13.55
N GLY A 206 2.68 -8.96 -12.77
CA GLY A 206 3.09 -7.62 -13.20
C GLY A 206 1.94 -6.60 -13.16
N GLU A 207 0.85 -6.90 -12.47
CA GLU A 207 -0.26 -5.95 -12.25
C GLU A 207 0.10 -5.04 -11.07
N LEU A 208 -0.05 -3.72 -11.25
CA LEU A 208 0.18 -2.72 -10.22
C LEU A 208 -0.83 -2.85 -9.08
N ILE A 209 -0.31 -2.96 -7.86
CA ILE A 209 -1.09 -3.01 -6.63
C ILE A 209 -0.87 -1.77 -5.74
N GLY A 210 0.25 -1.05 -5.93
CA GLY A 210 0.50 0.19 -5.20
C GLY A 210 1.72 0.98 -5.66
N ILE A 211 1.90 2.15 -5.06
CA ILE A 211 3.02 3.07 -5.29
C ILE A 211 3.93 3.08 -4.06
N ASN A 212 5.19 2.69 -4.22
CA ASN A 212 6.16 2.64 -3.12
C ASN A 212 6.37 4.06 -2.55
N THR A 213 6.35 4.26 -1.23
CA THR A 213 6.36 5.63 -0.66
C THR A 213 7.40 5.91 0.43
N LEU A 214 8.21 4.91 0.81
CA LEU A 214 9.24 4.87 1.87
C LEU A 214 8.83 4.19 3.19
N THR A 215 9.89 3.73 3.85
CA THR A 215 10.02 3.00 5.11
C THR A 215 9.97 3.92 6.33
N TYR A 216 9.75 3.31 7.49
CA TYR A 216 9.48 3.85 8.83
C TYR A 216 10.52 4.84 9.44
N ASP A 217 11.59 5.20 8.72
CA ASP A 217 12.77 5.94 9.25
C ASP A 217 12.51 7.38 9.74
N LYS A 218 11.26 7.85 9.69
CA LYS A 218 10.85 9.15 10.27
C LYS A 218 10.16 9.04 11.64
N ILE A 219 9.95 7.84 12.17
CA ILE A 219 9.02 7.62 13.28
C ILE A 219 9.72 7.33 14.62
N THR A 220 10.97 6.85 14.62
CA THR A 220 11.71 6.54 15.87
C THR A 220 13.17 6.94 15.79
N ASP A 221 13.69 7.54 16.86
CA ASP A 221 15.08 7.98 17.08
C ASP A 221 16.13 6.88 16.79
N GLY A 222 16.45 6.65 15.52
CA GLY A 222 17.66 5.94 15.09
C GLY A 222 17.57 4.42 14.90
N GLU A 223 16.41 3.80 15.07
CA GLU A 223 16.18 2.39 14.67
C GLU A 223 15.48 2.35 13.31
N THR A 224 16.18 1.89 12.27
CA THR A 224 15.61 1.59 10.94
C THR A 224 15.04 0.17 10.97
N PRO A 225 13.71 -0.03 11.00
CA PRO A 225 13.15 -1.37 11.00
C PRO A 225 13.42 -2.04 9.66
N GLU A 226 14.10 -3.19 9.70
CA GLU A 226 14.30 -4.02 8.53
C GLU A 226 12.97 -4.72 8.14
N GLY A 227 12.69 -4.80 6.83
CA GLY A 227 11.51 -5.52 6.32
C GLY A 227 10.16 -4.82 6.50
N LEU A 228 10.12 -3.52 6.81
CA LEU A 228 8.87 -2.74 6.91
C LEU A 228 8.75 -1.67 5.80
N GLY A 229 8.43 -2.11 4.59
CA GLY A 229 8.11 -1.25 3.45
C GLY A 229 6.63 -0.87 3.39
N PHE A 230 6.34 0.33 2.87
CA PHE A 230 4.98 0.82 2.66
C PHE A 230 4.74 1.28 1.21
N ALA A 231 3.53 0.99 0.73
CA ALA A 231 3.03 1.46 -0.56
C ALA A 231 1.60 1.99 -0.45
N ILE A 232 1.28 3.00 -1.26
CA ILE A 232 -0.06 3.56 -1.37
C ILE A 232 -0.89 2.64 -2.30
N PRO A 233 -2.06 2.13 -1.88
CA PRO A 233 -2.89 1.26 -2.70
C PRO A 233 -3.27 1.88 -4.05
N ILE A 234 -3.36 1.06 -5.09
CA ILE A 234 -3.63 1.52 -6.46
C ILE A 234 -5.00 2.21 -6.59
N GLU A 235 -6.00 1.80 -5.82
CA GLU A 235 -7.33 2.40 -5.81
C GLU A 235 -7.27 3.85 -5.31
N LEU A 236 -6.49 4.09 -4.25
CA LEU A 236 -6.28 5.44 -3.72
C LEU A 236 -5.43 6.26 -4.71
N ALA A 237 -4.36 5.68 -5.24
CA ALA A 237 -3.47 6.37 -6.17
C ALA A 237 -4.19 6.82 -7.46
N THR A 238 -5.01 5.96 -8.05
CA THR A 238 -5.82 6.29 -9.24
C THR A 238 -6.89 7.34 -8.94
N LYS A 239 -7.58 7.23 -7.80
CA LYS A 239 -8.55 8.24 -7.36
C LYS A 239 -7.93 9.62 -7.19
N ILE A 240 -6.76 9.69 -6.55
CA ILE A 240 -6.01 10.95 -6.36
C ILE A 240 -5.52 11.47 -7.70
N MET A 241 -4.99 10.61 -8.57
CA MET A 241 -4.57 10.99 -9.91
C MET A 241 -5.71 11.63 -10.70
N ASP A 242 -6.90 11.03 -10.71
CA ASP A 242 -8.05 11.56 -11.45
C ASP A 242 -8.49 12.94 -10.91
N LYS A 243 -8.46 13.14 -9.58
CA LYS A 243 -8.73 14.45 -8.96
C LYS A 243 -7.69 15.48 -9.37
N LEU A 244 -6.39 15.14 -9.32
CA LEU A 244 -5.29 16.03 -9.70
C LEU A 244 -5.33 16.40 -11.19
N ILE A 245 -5.65 15.45 -12.07
CA ILE A 245 -5.77 15.70 -13.52
C ILE A 245 -6.93 16.67 -13.81
N ARG A 246 -8.05 16.53 -13.11
CA ARG A 246 -9.25 17.34 -13.36
C ARG A 246 -9.15 18.73 -12.75
N ASP A 247 -8.70 18.82 -11.50
CA ASP A 247 -8.84 20.04 -10.68
C ASP A 247 -7.48 20.70 -10.36
N GLY A 248 -6.35 20.07 -10.72
CA GLY A 248 -4.98 20.51 -10.37
C GLY A 248 -4.60 20.30 -8.90
N ARG A 249 -5.57 20.00 -8.03
CA ARG A 249 -5.41 19.75 -6.60
C ARG A 249 -6.49 18.80 -6.07
N VAL A 250 -6.31 18.25 -4.87
CA VAL A 250 -7.29 17.35 -4.25
C VAL A 250 -8.20 18.12 -3.31
N ILE A 251 -9.41 18.44 -3.78
CA ILE A 251 -10.44 19.10 -2.98
C ILE A 251 -11.07 18.07 -2.03
N ARG A 252 -11.10 18.39 -0.72
CA ARG A 252 -11.71 17.56 0.32
C ARG A 252 -12.73 18.34 1.13
N GLY A 253 -13.84 17.69 1.46
CA GLY A 253 -14.81 18.23 2.40
C GLY A 253 -14.25 18.32 3.82
N TYR A 254 -14.74 19.28 4.59
CA TYR A 254 -14.30 19.56 5.93
C TYR A 254 -15.47 19.84 6.87
N PHE A 255 -15.43 19.17 8.03
CA PHE A 255 -16.43 19.30 9.08
C PHE A 255 -16.06 20.39 10.10
N GLY A 256 -14.78 20.47 10.50
CA GLY A 256 -14.34 21.36 11.58
C GLY A 256 -14.68 20.84 12.99
N ILE A 257 -14.66 19.52 13.19
CA ILE A 257 -14.88 18.86 14.50
C ILE A 257 -13.72 17.91 14.79
N GLN A 258 -13.29 17.88 16.06
CA GLN A 258 -12.60 16.74 16.63
C GLN A 258 -13.54 16.01 17.58
N GLY A 259 -13.49 14.68 17.55
CA GLY A 259 -14.35 13.86 18.39
C GLY A 259 -13.73 12.52 18.73
N LYS A 260 -14.38 11.83 19.66
CA LYS A 260 -14.02 10.48 20.09
C LYS A 260 -15.19 9.54 19.89
N GLU A 261 -14.90 8.30 19.52
CA GLU A 261 -15.93 7.27 19.42
C GLU A 261 -16.44 6.93 20.82
N ILE A 262 -17.76 6.86 20.98
CA ILE A 262 -18.37 6.31 22.18
C ILE A 262 -18.35 4.80 22.05
N ILE A 263 -17.47 4.14 22.80
CA ILE A 263 -17.42 2.68 22.88
C ILE A 263 -18.56 2.24 23.80
N PRO A 264 -19.56 1.47 23.31
CA PRO A 264 -20.60 0.95 24.18
C PRO A 264 -19.96 -0.03 25.17
N LEU A 265 -19.92 0.34 26.46
CA LEU A 265 -19.59 -0.61 27.51
C LEU A 265 -20.64 -1.73 27.45
N ARG A 266 -20.20 -2.99 27.32
CA ARG A 266 -21.08 -4.16 27.33
C ARG A 266 -21.73 -4.31 28.71
N SER A 267 -22.78 -3.55 28.99
CA SER A 267 -23.68 -3.84 30.11
C SER A 267 -24.65 -4.93 29.65
N SER A 268 -24.58 -6.08 30.29
CA SER A 268 -25.40 -7.26 30.01
C SER A 268 -26.88 -7.08 30.38
N ASN A 269 -27.25 -6.03 31.11
CA ASN A 269 -28.51 -6.03 31.90
C ASN A 269 -29.31 -4.72 31.92
N SER A 270 -29.17 -3.82 30.94
CA SER A 270 -30.03 -2.63 30.89
C SER A 270 -30.59 -2.44 29.48
N GLY A 271 -31.92 -2.50 29.34
CA GLY A 271 -32.68 -2.23 28.11
C GLY A 271 -32.64 -0.76 27.66
N ILE A 272 -31.48 -0.13 27.77
CA ILE A 272 -31.17 1.20 27.26
C ILE A 272 -30.54 0.96 25.88
N ASP A 273 -31.15 1.51 24.83
CA ASP A 273 -30.58 1.53 23.48
C ASP A 273 -29.10 1.89 23.57
N ARG A 274 -28.23 1.01 23.06
CA ARG A 274 -26.78 1.23 23.09
C ARG A 274 -26.47 2.52 22.35
N LEU A 275 -26.12 3.56 23.07
CA LEU A 275 -25.75 4.84 22.48
C LEU A 275 -24.42 4.65 21.74
N GLN A 276 -24.49 4.67 20.42
CA GLN A 276 -23.35 4.62 19.53
C GLN A 276 -23.29 5.95 18.76
N GLY A 277 -22.11 6.55 18.70
CA GLY A 277 -21.93 7.87 18.13
C GLY A 277 -20.53 8.41 18.37
N ILE A 278 -20.29 9.62 17.87
CA ILE A 278 -19.04 10.36 18.05
C ILE A 278 -19.32 11.54 18.98
N ILE A 279 -18.68 11.58 20.14
CA ILE A 279 -18.76 12.74 21.03
C ILE A 279 -17.85 13.85 20.51
N VAL A 280 -18.41 15.05 20.37
CA VAL A 280 -17.68 16.25 19.96
C VAL A 280 -16.84 16.75 21.14
N THR A 281 -15.51 16.74 20.96
CA THR A 281 -14.56 17.20 21.98
C THR A 281 -14.03 18.59 21.67
N GLU A 282 -13.94 18.95 20.39
CA GLU A 282 -13.48 20.26 19.95
C GLU A 282 -14.20 20.68 18.67
N ILE A 283 -14.40 21.98 18.51
CA ILE A 283 -14.97 22.59 17.31
C ILE A 283 -14.00 23.66 16.84
N THR A 284 -13.64 23.62 15.56
CA THR A 284 -12.78 24.63 14.96
C THR A 284 -13.49 25.98 14.96
N PRO A 285 -12.91 27.03 15.57
CA PRO A 285 -13.51 28.37 15.58
C PRO A 285 -13.76 28.88 14.16
N ASN A 286 -14.92 29.49 13.93
CA ASN A 286 -15.36 29.97 12.60
C ASN A 286 -15.40 28.88 11.52
N GLY A 287 -15.34 27.60 11.90
CA GLY A 287 -15.43 26.47 10.99
C GLY A 287 -16.87 26.12 10.58
N PRO A 288 -17.04 25.13 9.68
CA PRO A 288 -18.35 24.68 9.19
C PRO A 288 -19.29 24.24 10.31
N ALA A 289 -18.81 23.40 11.22
CA ALA A 289 -19.58 22.97 12.40
C ALA A 289 -19.91 24.10 13.37
N SER A 290 -19.00 25.05 13.58
CA SER A 290 -19.28 26.21 14.43
C SER A 290 -20.43 27.04 13.84
N SER A 291 -20.42 27.26 12.53
CA SER A 291 -21.45 28.01 11.81
C SER A 291 -22.80 27.29 11.78
N ALA A 292 -22.80 25.95 11.77
CA ALA A 292 -24.00 25.12 11.82
C ALA A 292 -24.56 24.93 13.24
N GLY A 293 -23.93 25.52 14.27
CA GLY A 293 -24.45 25.51 15.64
C GLY A 293 -24.18 24.22 16.44
N PHE A 294 -23.15 23.46 16.07
CA PHE A 294 -22.66 22.35 16.88
C PHE A 294 -22.09 22.84 18.21
N GLN A 295 -22.14 21.99 19.23
CA GLN A 295 -21.65 22.28 20.58
C GLN A 295 -20.74 21.16 21.08
N ILE A 296 -19.81 21.52 21.97
CA ILE A 296 -19.01 20.53 22.69
C ILE A 296 -19.95 19.64 23.50
N ASN A 297 -19.66 18.34 23.54
CA ASN A 297 -20.50 17.27 24.10
C ASN A 297 -21.75 16.89 23.29
N ASP A 298 -21.96 17.47 22.11
CA ASP A 298 -22.89 16.86 21.15
C ASP A 298 -22.42 15.44 20.82
N ILE A 299 -23.37 14.52 20.68
CA ILE A 299 -23.09 13.15 20.24
C ILE A 299 -23.64 13.00 18.84
N ILE A 300 -22.75 13.00 17.85
CA ILE A 300 -23.10 12.81 16.44
C ILE A 300 -23.50 11.35 16.26
N ILE A 301 -24.73 11.12 15.82
CA ILE A 301 -25.27 9.76 15.59
C ILE A 301 -25.50 9.47 14.12
N ASN A 302 -25.63 10.51 13.27
CA ASN A 302 -25.81 10.35 11.84
C ASN A 302 -25.23 11.54 11.07
N VAL A 303 -24.52 11.27 9.98
CA VAL A 303 -23.98 12.28 9.05
C VAL A 303 -24.43 11.91 7.64
N ASP A 304 -25.13 12.82 6.97
CA ASP A 304 -25.62 12.63 5.59
C ASP A 304 -26.33 11.27 5.41
N ASN A 305 -27.31 11.02 6.27
CA ASN A 305 -28.13 9.81 6.30
C ASN A 305 -27.37 8.50 6.62
N LYS A 306 -26.09 8.57 7.03
CA LYS A 306 -25.29 7.40 7.43
C LYS A 306 -24.98 7.42 8.94
N PRO A 307 -25.09 6.28 9.65
CA PRO A 307 -24.71 6.20 11.06
C PRO A 307 -23.26 6.61 11.31
N ALA A 308 -23.03 7.49 12.28
CA ALA A 308 -21.70 7.96 12.65
C ALA A 308 -21.12 7.03 13.74
N VAL A 309 -20.57 5.89 13.32
CA VAL A 309 -20.06 4.86 14.23
C VAL A 309 -18.58 5.04 14.52
N SER A 310 -17.77 5.21 13.47
CA SER A 310 -16.33 5.43 13.59
C SER A 310 -15.96 6.85 13.19
N VAL A 311 -15.03 7.45 13.95
CA VAL A 311 -14.46 8.76 13.62
C VAL A 311 -13.78 8.70 12.26
N LEU A 312 -13.02 7.63 11.99
CA LEU A 312 -12.28 7.48 10.74
C LEU A 312 -13.23 7.37 9.54
N GLU A 313 -14.19 6.46 9.60
CA GLU A 313 -15.17 6.27 8.52
C GLU A 313 -15.99 7.54 8.26
N THR A 314 -16.38 8.24 9.32
CA THR A 314 -17.15 9.49 9.22
C THR A 314 -16.29 10.61 8.61
N MET A 315 -15.01 10.69 8.97
CA MET A 315 -14.08 11.64 8.34
C MET A 315 -13.85 11.34 6.87
N ASP A 316 -13.66 10.08 6.50
CA ASP A 316 -13.49 9.65 5.11
C ASP A 316 -14.73 9.92 4.27
N GLN A 317 -15.92 9.68 4.84
CA GLN A 317 -17.19 10.05 4.21
C GLN A 317 -17.24 11.55 3.93
N VAL A 318 -16.93 12.40 4.92
CA VAL A 318 -17.02 13.86 4.79
C VAL A 318 -15.98 14.40 3.82
N ALA A 319 -14.79 13.82 3.78
CA ALA A 319 -13.73 14.21 2.86
C ALA A 319 -14.12 14.04 1.39
N GLU A 320 -15.05 13.14 1.07
CA GLU A 320 -15.57 12.93 -0.28
C GLU A 320 -16.76 13.84 -0.65
N ILE A 321 -17.32 14.57 0.31
CA ILE A 321 -18.40 15.51 0.05
C ILE A 321 -17.81 16.80 -0.52
N ARG A 322 -18.40 17.30 -1.60
CA ARG A 322 -17.94 18.53 -2.24
C ARG A 322 -18.16 19.73 -1.30
N PRO A 323 -17.15 20.60 -1.10
CA PRO A 323 -17.35 21.85 -0.35
C PRO A 323 -18.52 22.67 -0.90
N GLY A 324 -19.27 23.30 0.00
CA GLY A 324 -20.51 24.02 -0.30
C GLY A 324 -21.78 23.15 -0.32
N THR A 325 -21.66 21.82 -0.18
CA THR A 325 -22.82 20.94 -0.09
C THR A 325 -23.46 21.04 1.30
N GLU A 326 -24.77 21.21 1.36
CA GLU A 326 -25.53 21.12 2.61
C GLU A 326 -25.90 19.67 2.91
N ILE A 327 -25.62 19.22 4.13
CA ILE A 327 -25.93 17.87 4.59
C ILE A 327 -26.68 17.89 5.93
N PRO A 328 -27.63 16.96 6.14
CA PRO A 328 -28.24 16.77 7.45
C PRO A 328 -27.30 16.02 8.38
N VAL A 329 -27.21 16.49 9.63
CA VAL A 329 -26.48 15.82 10.70
C VAL A 329 -27.39 15.69 11.90
N ILE A 330 -27.54 14.46 12.41
CA ILE A 330 -28.34 14.21 13.60
C ILE A 330 -27.39 14.09 14.79
N VAL A 331 -27.63 14.93 15.79
CA VAL A 331 -26.91 14.92 17.07
C VAL A 331 -27.85 14.61 18.22
N LEU A 332 -27.32 13.99 19.27
CA LEU A 332 -27.95 13.95 20.58
C LEU A 332 -27.35 15.04 21.45
N ARG A 333 -28.18 15.99 21.87
CA ARG A 333 -27.82 17.09 22.78
C ARG A 333 -28.75 17.04 23.98
N GLU A 334 -28.19 16.91 25.18
CA GLU A 334 -28.96 16.81 26.43
C GLU A 334 -30.07 15.74 26.37
N GLY A 335 -29.80 14.62 25.72
CA GLY A 335 -30.75 13.51 25.56
C GLY A 335 -31.83 13.72 24.49
N LYS A 336 -31.83 14.85 23.76
CA LYS A 336 -32.77 15.13 22.66
C LYS A 336 -32.09 14.99 21.31
N ARG A 337 -32.79 14.39 20.35
CA ARG A 337 -32.33 14.32 18.95
C ARG A 337 -32.58 15.66 18.26
N ILE A 338 -31.53 16.25 17.73
CA ILE A 338 -31.55 17.51 16.99
C ILE A 338 -30.98 17.24 15.60
N THR A 339 -31.66 17.71 14.56
CA THR A 339 -31.12 17.69 13.19
C THR A 339 -30.57 19.07 12.88
N LEU A 340 -29.27 19.13 12.62
CA LEU A 340 -28.56 20.32 12.16
C LEU A 340 -28.34 20.20 10.65
N THR A 341 -28.50 21.32 9.94
CA THR A 341 -28.09 21.42 8.54
C THR A 341 -26.72 22.08 8.51
N MET A 342 -25.74 21.41 7.90
CA MET A 342 -24.37 21.90 7.82
C MET A 342 -23.94 22.03 6.38
N THR A 343 -23.41 23.19 6.01
CA THR A 343 -22.67 23.37 4.77
C THR A 343 -21.24 22.86 4.94
N VAL A 344 -20.84 21.85 4.18
CA VAL A 344 -19.48 21.28 4.24
C VAL A 344 -18.46 22.30 3.76
N GLY A 345 -17.41 22.54 4.54
CA GLY A 345 -16.31 23.43 4.16
C GLY A 345 -15.27 22.73 3.28
N GLU A 346 -14.28 23.47 2.81
CA GLU A 346 -13.09 22.89 2.20
C GLU A 346 -12.03 22.62 3.28
N PHE A 347 -11.34 21.48 3.19
CA PHE A 347 -10.24 21.17 4.11
C PHE A 347 -9.13 22.21 3.94
N PRO A 348 -8.70 22.87 5.02
CA PRO A 348 -7.65 23.88 4.90
C PRO A 348 -6.39 23.22 4.35
N GLU A 349 -5.81 23.81 3.31
CA GLU A 349 -4.47 23.42 2.87
C GLU A 349 -3.49 23.81 3.97
N ASP A 350 -2.55 22.92 4.30
CA ASP A 350 -1.38 23.31 5.07
C ASP A 350 -0.68 24.42 4.26
N SER A 351 -0.71 25.65 4.79
CA SER A 351 0.15 26.72 4.28
C SER A 351 1.58 26.23 4.40
N ASN A 352 2.19 25.92 3.25
CA ASN A 352 3.53 25.33 3.10
C ASN A 352 4.57 25.88 4.10
#